data_AF-A0A958FYG5-F1
#
_entry.id   AF-A0A958FYG5-F1
#
_cell.length_a   1.000
_cell.length_b   1.000
_cell.length_c   1.000
_cell.angle_alpha   90.00
_cell.angle_beta   90.00
_cell.angle_gamma   90.00
#
_symmetry.space_group_name_H-M   'P 1'
#
loop_
_entity.id
_entity.type
_entity.pdbx_description
1 polymer ?
#
loop_
_entity_poly.entity_id
_entity_poly.type
_entity_poly.pdbx_seq_one_letter_code
_entity_poly.pdbx_strand_id
1 'polypeptide(L)'
;GKSFRSKSNSELIRWGEQSCSVHAAVQDQHTEFELGLIIENNLRRGLINGQKAKSISSYLGRLACVTFSPSDLEIIKGGPAERRSFIDRHIIELDPQMIEHYVNFNRALRSKSKILGEPYVTPDMLRSWNKILSDTGVRIYLARIGFLQEITKEANRLHAEFAKEDGTLELSLISSVATAAQRGSEALLEFYEEHARNEIYQRRCLYGPQRDEIEIKFNAIDSRAFASQGQSRSLVLSLKLAVIQELERVRGESPVILLDDVDAELDAARGQAFFRMILNESRQVFITATDAHVVELCKLGKPHLMEVVGGRLSEASI
;
A
#
# COMPACT_ATOMS: atom_id res chain seq x y z
N GLY A 1 7.97 -0.16 7.77
CA GLY A 1 6.56 0.16 7.48
C GLY A 1 6.27 1.63 7.73
N LYS A 2 5.06 2.07 7.41
CA LYS A 2 4.48 3.38 7.78
C LYS A 2 3.24 3.14 8.64
N SER A 3 2.77 4.16 9.37
CA SER A 3 1.43 4.06 9.95
C SER A 3 0.41 4.11 8.81
N PHE A 4 -0.69 3.37 8.93
CA PHE A 4 -1.81 3.45 7.99
C PHE A 4 -2.75 4.63 8.30
N ARG A 5 -2.63 5.26 9.48
CA ARG A 5 -3.42 6.44 9.89
C ARG A 5 -2.59 7.73 9.96
N SER A 6 -1.42 7.68 10.60
CA SER A 6 -0.62 8.88 10.92
C SER A 6 0.47 9.17 9.89
N LYS A 7 0.70 10.47 9.64
CA LYS A 7 1.74 10.97 8.75
C LYS A 7 3.09 11.20 9.45
N SER A 8 3.10 11.39 10.77
CA SER A 8 4.32 11.65 11.56
C SER A 8 4.63 10.50 12.52
N ASN A 9 5.92 10.20 12.74
CA ASN A 9 6.27 9.20 13.74
C ASN A 9 6.06 9.72 15.17
N SER A 10 6.11 11.04 15.37
CA SER A 10 5.88 11.66 16.69
C SER A 10 4.47 11.42 17.21
N GLU A 11 3.48 11.31 16.33
CA GLU A 11 2.08 11.04 16.68
C GLU A 11 1.86 9.59 17.16
N LEU A 12 2.85 8.70 16.99
CA LEU A 12 2.80 7.32 17.45
C LEU A 12 3.37 7.14 18.87
N ILE A 13 3.95 8.20 19.44
CA ILE A 13 4.56 8.20 20.77
C ILE A 13 3.56 8.76 21.77
N ARG A 14 3.43 8.10 22.93
CA ARG A 14 2.57 8.55 24.03
C ARG A 14 2.97 9.97 24.46
N TRP A 15 1.99 10.82 24.76
CA TRP A 15 2.27 12.17 25.26
C TRP A 15 3.16 12.16 26.51
N GLY A 16 4.17 13.03 26.50
CA GLY A 16 5.20 13.11 27.55
C GLY A 16 6.39 12.17 27.37
N GLU A 17 6.29 11.18 26.49
CA GLU A 17 7.35 10.21 26.23
C GLU A 17 8.24 10.61 25.04
N GLN A 18 9.48 10.12 25.03
CA GLN A 18 10.45 10.37 23.96
C GLN A 18 10.53 9.25 22.93
N SER A 19 9.99 8.08 23.25
CA SER A 19 10.06 6.89 22.40
C SER A 19 8.89 5.95 22.63
N CYS A 20 8.64 5.06 21.67
CA CYS A 20 7.77 3.89 21.86
C CYS A 20 8.38 2.67 21.15
N SER A 21 7.99 1.47 21.58
CA SER A 21 8.33 0.24 20.91
C SER A 21 7.13 -0.70 20.79
N VAL A 22 7.14 -1.51 19.74
CA VAL A 22 6.16 -2.58 19.50
C VAL A 22 6.94 -3.82 19.12
N HIS A 23 6.56 -4.97 19.70
CA HIS A 23 7.19 -6.25 19.47
C HIS A 23 6.11 -7.27 19.11
N ALA A 24 6.44 -8.20 18.22
CA ALA A 24 5.55 -9.28 17.80
C ALA A 24 6.37 -10.57 17.66
N ALA A 25 5.92 -11.64 18.31
CA ALA A 25 6.32 -13.00 17.95
C ALA A 25 5.55 -13.39 16.69
N VAL A 26 6.27 -13.82 15.66
CA VAL A 26 5.71 -14.18 14.35
C VAL A 26 6.14 -15.60 14.03
N GLN A 27 5.18 -16.39 13.58
CA GLN A 27 5.40 -17.72 13.04
C GLN A 27 5.01 -17.71 11.57
N ASP A 28 5.98 -17.97 10.69
CA ASP A 28 5.73 -18.31 9.29
C ASP A 28 5.68 -19.85 9.13
N GLN A 29 5.59 -20.38 7.90
CA GLN A 29 5.46 -21.83 7.70
C GLN A 29 6.63 -22.66 8.26
N HIS A 30 7.78 -22.05 8.49
CA HIS A 30 9.03 -22.78 8.75
C HIS A 30 9.77 -22.28 9.99
N THR A 31 9.50 -21.06 10.44
CA THR A 31 10.32 -20.37 11.43
C THR A 31 9.49 -19.47 12.34
N GLU A 32 9.88 -19.48 13.61
CA GLU A 32 9.44 -18.50 14.60
C GLU A 32 10.53 -17.45 14.78
N PHE A 33 10.12 -16.18 14.80
CA PHE A 33 11.04 -15.06 15.02
C PHE A 33 10.30 -13.88 15.67
N GLU A 34 11.07 -12.99 16.30
CA GLU A 34 10.55 -11.75 16.87
C GLU A 34 10.81 -10.59 15.91
N LEU A 35 9.77 -9.81 15.62
CA LEU A 35 9.89 -8.48 15.01
C LEU A 35 9.73 -7.40 16.07
N GLY A 36 10.66 -6.45 16.11
CA GLY A 36 10.56 -5.26 16.93
C GLY A 36 10.59 -3.99 16.08
N LEU A 37 9.84 -2.97 16.48
CA LEU A 37 9.91 -1.63 15.92
C LEU A 37 10.07 -0.63 17.06
N ILE A 38 11.17 0.12 17.04
CA ILE A 38 11.40 1.24 17.96
C ILE A 38 11.25 2.55 17.20
N ILE A 39 10.51 3.48 17.79
CA ILE A 39 10.34 4.84 17.29
C ILE A 39 10.89 5.81 18.34
N GLU A 40 11.89 6.59 17.95
CA GLU A 40 12.57 7.53 18.84
C GLU A 40 13.11 8.69 17.99
N ASN A 41 13.01 9.92 18.46
CA ASN A 41 13.51 11.12 17.75
C ASN A 41 13.01 11.20 16.28
N ASN A 42 11.75 10.83 16.05
CA ASN A 42 11.12 10.75 14.72
C ASN A 42 11.79 9.75 13.74
N LEU A 43 12.67 8.87 14.23
CA LEU A 43 13.33 7.80 13.47
C LEU A 43 12.72 6.45 13.82
N ARG A 44 12.76 5.53 12.85
CA ARG A 44 12.30 4.14 13.01
C ARG A 44 13.49 3.19 12.98
N ARG A 45 13.54 2.25 13.93
CA ARG A 45 14.53 1.18 13.98
C ARG A 45 13.81 -0.17 14.06
N GLY A 46 13.92 -0.96 13.00
CA GLY A 46 13.43 -2.33 12.96
C GLY A 46 14.43 -3.30 13.58
N LEU A 47 13.92 -4.27 14.33
CA LEU A 47 14.65 -5.34 14.99
C LEU A 47 14.12 -6.70 14.51
N ILE A 48 15.02 -7.66 14.34
CA ILE A 48 14.71 -9.08 14.09
C ILE A 48 15.46 -9.87 15.17
N ASN A 49 14.74 -10.63 16.00
CA ASN A 49 15.30 -11.36 17.14
C ASN A 49 16.18 -10.46 18.04
N GLY A 50 15.66 -9.28 18.39
CA GLY A 50 16.36 -8.28 19.20
C GLY A 50 17.51 -7.53 18.50
N GLN A 51 17.96 -7.97 17.31
CA GLN A 51 19.06 -7.34 16.58
C GLN A 51 18.57 -6.36 15.52
N LYS A 52 19.30 -5.26 15.30
CA LYS A 52 18.96 -4.29 14.26
C LYS A 52 18.96 -4.96 12.87
N ALA A 53 17.87 -4.78 12.13
CA ALA A 53 17.76 -5.28 10.76
C ALA A 53 18.89 -4.71 9.88
N LYS A 54 19.50 -5.57 9.05
CA LYS A 54 20.64 -5.21 8.19
C LYS A 54 20.26 -4.22 7.09
N SER A 55 19.04 -4.34 6.57
CA SER A 55 18.45 -3.45 5.57
C SER A 55 16.95 -3.29 5.78
N ILE A 56 16.36 -2.27 5.15
CA ILE A 56 14.90 -2.09 5.14
C ILE A 56 14.23 -3.29 4.45
N SER A 57 14.79 -3.76 3.34
CA SER A 57 14.33 -4.93 2.58
C SER A 57 14.36 -6.23 3.40
N SER A 58 15.34 -6.39 4.32
CA SER A 58 15.41 -7.57 5.20
C SER A 58 14.35 -7.62 6.30
N TYR A 59 13.79 -6.46 6.65
CA TYR A 59 12.75 -6.30 7.67
C TYR A 59 11.35 -6.28 7.04
N LEU A 60 11.17 -5.53 5.95
CA LEU A 60 9.92 -5.52 5.21
C LEU A 60 9.68 -6.89 4.58
N GLY A 61 8.41 -7.28 4.46
CA GLY A 61 8.03 -8.58 3.94
C GLY A 61 8.10 -9.71 4.96
N ARG A 62 8.79 -9.58 6.11
CA ARG A 62 8.79 -10.61 7.16
C ARG A 62 7.41 -10.91 7.72
N LEU A 63 6.55 -9.89 7.80
CA LEU A 63 5.15 -10.03 8.14
C LEU A 63 4.33 -9.25 7.10
N ALA A 64 3.55 -9.98 6.30
CA ALA A 64 2.60 -9.36 5.38
C ALA A 64 1.31 -9.05 6.14
N CYS A 65 0.83 -7.81 6.00
CA CYS A 65 -0.41 -7.38 6.60
C CYS A 65 -1.28 -6.66 5.57
N VAL A 66 -2.55 -7.05 5.46
CA VAL A 66 -3.53 -6.31 4.68
C VAL A 66 -4.55 -5.70 5.63
N THR A 67 -4.59 -4.37 5.68
CA THR A 67 -5.53 -3.64 6.53
C THR A 67 -6.79 -3.28 5.75
N PHE A 68 -7.94 -3.20 6.42
CA PHE A 68 -9.17 -2.57 5.96
C PHE A 68 -9.51 -1.47 6.96
N SER A 69 -9.79 -0.27 6.47
CA SER A 69 -10.12 0.90 7.29
C SER A 69 -11.07 1.83 6.55
N PRO A 70 -11.80 2.72 7.24
CA PRO A 70 -12.68 3.70 6.61
C PRO A 70 -11.95 4.58 5.57
N SER A 71 -10.65 4.84 5.78
CA SER A 71 -9.83 5.66 4.88
C SER A 71 -9.56 5.00 3.53
N ASP A 72 -9.86 3.72 3.35
CA ASP A 72 -9.59 3.02 2.08
C ASP A 72 -10.48 3.48 0.93
N LEU A 73 -11.59 4.16 1.22
CA LEU A 73 -12.40 4.84 0.20
C LEU A 73 -11.57 5.85 -0.61
N GLU A 74 -10.51 6.40 -0.02
CA GLU A 74 -9.58 7.31 -0.69
C GLU A 74 -8.80 6.64 -1.83
N ILE A 75 -8.73 5.31 -1.89
CA ILE A 75 -8.19 4.60 -3.06
C ILE A 75 -9.00 4.96 -4.31
N ILE A 76 -10.33 5.05 -4.18
CA ILE A 76 -11.23 5.39 -5.28
C ILE A 76 -11.44 6.90 -5.38
N LYS A 77 -11.80 7.57 -4.28
CA LYS A 77 -12.23 8.98 -4.26
C LYS A 77 -11.09 9.98 -4.12
N GLY A 78 -9.99 9.55 -3.52
CA GLY A 78 -8.87 10.41 -3.18
C GLY A 78 -8.00 10.82 -4.37
N GLY A 79 -6.90 11.47 -4.04
CA GLY A 79 -5.93 11.95 -5.03
C GLY A 79 -5.00 10.84 -5.56
N PRO A 80 -4.26 11.13 -6.64
CA PRO A 80 -3.28 10.20 -7.24
C PRO A 80 -2.29 9.59 -6.22
N ALA A 81 -1.95 10.33 -5.17
CA ALA A 81 -1.03 9.89 -4.13
C ALA A 81 -1.54 8.67 -3.36
N GLU A 82 -2.86 8.57 -3.12
CA GLU A 82 -3.46 7.49 -2.35
C GLU A 82 -3.43 6.18 -3.15
N ARG A 83 -3.75 6.24 -4.45
CA ARG A 83 -3.63 5.08 -5.36
C ARG A 83 -2.20 4.61 -5.53
N ARG A 84 -1.25 5.53 -5.73
CA ARG A 84 0.18 5.17 -5.77
C ARG A 84 0.64 4.55 -4.46
N SER A 85 0.21 5.10 -3.32
CA SER A 85 0.55 4.57 -1.99
C SER A 85 0.00 3.15 -1.79
N PHE A 86 -1.24 2.89 -2.21
CA PHE A 86 -1.86 1.57 -2.19
C PHE A 86 -1.06 0.56 -3.03
N ILE A 87 -0.81 0.88 -4.30
CA ILE A 87 -0.11 -0.01 -5.23
C ILE A 87 1.34 -0.23 -4.83
N ASP A 88 2.09 0.85 -4.56
CA ASP A 88 3.50 0.75 -4.20
C ASP A 88 3.69 -0.07 -2.92
N ARG A 89 2.78 0.04 -1.95
CA ARG A 89 2.81 -0.76 -0.72
C ARG A 89 2.70 -2.25 -1.05
N HIS A 90 1.70 -2.64 -1.84
CA HIS A 90 1.45 -4.04 -2.12
C HIS A 90 2.48 -4.64 -3.09
N ILE A 91 3.06 -3.84 -3.99
CA ILE A 91 4.26 -4.23 -4.75
C ILE A 91 5.42 -4.59 -3.80
N ILE A 92 5.66 -3.78 -2.78
CA ILE A 92 6.74 -4.03 -1.80
C ILE A 92 6.43 -5.25 -0.91
N GLU A 93 5.15 -5.54 -0.65
CA GLU A 93 4.76 -6.74 0.11
C GLU A 93 4.95 -8.03 -0.69
N LEU A 94 4.77 -7.97 -2.01
CA LEU A 94 5.04 -9.07 -2.95
C LEU A 94 6.53 -9.23 -3.21
N ASP A 95 7.25 -8.13 -3.44
CA ASP A 95 8.70 -8.10 -3.64
C ASP A 95 9.36 -7.06 -2.70
N PRO A 96 9.85 -7.50 -1.52
CA PRO A 96 10.52 -6.61 -0.57
C PRO A 96 11.77 -5.92 -1.11
N GLN A 97 12.40 -6.42 -2.19
CA GLN A 97 13.59 -5.77 -2.77
C GLN A 97 13.23 -4.44 -3.47
N MET A 98 11.99 -4.32 -3.96
CA MET A 98 11.51 -3.10 -4.63
C MET A 98 11.64 -1.85 -3.76
N ILE A 99 11.62 -1.97 -2.43
CA ILE A 99 11.79 -0.83 -1.52
C ILE A 99 13.07 -0.04 -1.81
N GLU A 100 14.14 -0.70 -2.24
CA GLU A 100 15.42 -0.05 -2.51
C GLU A 100 15.32 0.88 -3.72
N HIS A 101 14.58 0.46 -4.76
CA HIS A 101 14.28 1.32 -5.90
C HIS A 101 13.46 2.54 -5.48
N TYR A 102 12.41 2.38 -4.66
CA TYR A 102 11.62 3.50 -4.16
C TYR A 102 12.44 4.46 -3.28
N VAL A 103 13.31 3.94 -2.40
CA VAL A 103 14.16 4.76 -1.53
C VAL A 103 15.17 5.56 -2.35
N ASN A 104 15.84 4.91 -3.29
CA ASN A 104 16.84 5.54 -4.15
C ASN A 104 16.20 6.57 -5.09
N PHE A 105 15.05 6.23 -5.70
CA PHE A 105 14.27 7.14 -6.52
C PHE A 105 13.90 8.41 -5.74
N ASN A 106 13.32 8.26 -4.55
CA ASN A 106 12.91 9.40 -3.73
C ASN A 106 14.10 10.24 -3.23
N ARG A 107 15.26 9.62 -2.94
CA ARG A 107 16.48 10.35 -2.58
C ARG A 107 17.01 11.18 -3.76
N ALA A 108 17.07 10.58 -4.94
CA ALA A 108 17.48 11.29 -6.16
C ALA A 108 16.50 12.42 -6.51
N LEU A 109 15.20 12.16 -6.41
CA LEU A 109 14.14 13.14 -6.65
C LEU A 109 14.24 14.35 -5.71
N ARG A 110 14.46 14.13 -4.41
CA ARG A 110 14.69 15.23 -3.45
C ARG A 110 15.95 16.03 -3.79
N SER A 111 17.03 15.34 -4.15
CA SER A 111 18.31 15.99 -4.48
C SER A 111 18.19 16.85 -5.75
N LYS A 112 17.58 16.29 -6.80
CA LYS A 112 17.23 17.01 -8.04
C LYS A 112 16.31 18.19 -7.76
N SER A 113 15.27 18.01 -6.95
CA SER A 113 14.33 19.08 -6.61
C SER A 113 14.98 20.22 -5.85
N LYS A 114 15.94 19.93 -4.96
CA LYS A 114 16.74 20.95 -4.28
C LYS A 114 17.56 21.76 -5.28
N ILE A 115 18.26 21.09 -6.19
CA ILE A 115 19.06 21.75 -7.24
C ILE A 115 18.18 22.65 -8.12
N LEU A 116 17.01 22.17 -8.53
CA LEU A 116 16.05 22.95 -9.33
C LEU A 116 15.54 24.21 -8.63
N GLY A 117 15.63 24.29 -7.29
CA GLY A 117 15.28 25.47 -6.51
C GLY A 117 16.37 26.55 -6.48
N GLU A 118 17.58 26.25 -6.93
CA GLU A 118 18.71 27.19 -6.95
C GLU A 118 18.53 28.26 -8.05
N PRO A 119 19.10 29.46 -7.90
CA PRO A 119 18.91 30.56 -8.85
C PRO A 119 19.54 30.31 -10.22
N TYR A 120 20.61 29.51 -10.29
CA TYR A 120 21.31 29.15 -11.51
C TYR A 120 21.47 27.63 -11.60
N VAL A 121 20.86 27.02 -12.61
CA VAL A 121 20.86 25.57 -12.83
C VAL A 121 21.12 25.29 -14.30
N THR A 122 22.04 24.37 -14.58
CA THR A 122 22.28 23.86 -15.93
C THR A 122 21.82 22.39 -16.04
N PRO A 123 21.50 21.89 -17.25
CA PRO A 123 21.14 20.48 -17.45
C PRO A 123 22.18 19.49 -16.91
N ASP A 124 23.48 19.81 -17.04
CA ASP A 124 24.57 18.95 -16.57
C ASP A 124 24.53 18.72 -15.05
N MET A 125 24.09 19.71 -14.26
CA MET A 125 23.92 19.58 -12.81
C MET A 125 22.85 18.55 -12.43
N LEU A 126 21.92 18.24 -13.33
CA LEU A 126 20.84 17.28 -13.10
C LEU A 126 21.22 15.86 -13.55
N ARG A 127 22.26 15.70 -14.38
CA ARG A 127 22.55 14.47 -15.12
C ARG A 127 22.76 13.23 -14.25
N SER A 128 23.58 13.35 -13.20
CA SER A 128 23.82 12.22 -12.27
C SER A 128 22.55 11.77 -11.56
N TRP A 129 21.65 12.70 -11.23
CA TRP A 129 20.35 12.39 -10.62
C TRP A 129 19.36 11.83 -11.63
N ASN A 130 19.35 12.37 -12.86
CA ASN A 130 18.56 11.82 -13.95
C ASN A 130 18.93 10.36 -14.23
N LYS A 131 20.21 9.99 -14.19
CA LYS A 131 20.64 8.59 -14.34
C LYS A 131 20.00 7.67 -13.28
N ILE A 132 20.09 8.05 -12.01
CA ILE A 132 19.48 7.29 -10.90
C ILE A 132 17.95 7.22 -11.06
N LEU A 133 17.32 8.34 -11.39
CA LEU A 133 15.87 8.43 -11.60
C LEU A 133 15.41 7.58 -12.79
N SER A 134 16.21 7.46 -13.85
CA SER A 134 15.91 6.60 -14.98
C SER A 134 16.00 5.14 -14.59
N ASP A 135 17.11 4.73 -13.97
CA ASP A 135 17.35 3.34 -13.59
C ASP A 135 16.30 2.84 -12.58
N THR A 136 15.99 3.64 -11.56
CA THR A 136 14.97 3.29 -10.57
C THR A 136 13.53 3.54 -11.07
N GLY A 137 13.32 4.53 -11.92
CA GLY A 137 12.01 4.88 -12.46
C GLY A 137 11.44 3.82 -13.39
N VAL A 138 12.28 3.21 -14.24
CA VAL A 138 11.87 2.07 -15.07
C VAL A 138 11.38 0.90 -14.23
N ARG A 139 12.12 0.56 -13.17
CA ARG A 139 11.75 -0.55 -12.26
C ARG A 139 10.38 -0.31 -11.61
N ILE A 140 10.16 0.91 -11.11
CA ILE A 140 8.87 1.29 -10.51
C ILE A 140 7.74 1.24 -11.54
N TYR A 141 7.95 1.78 -12.73
CA TYR A 141 6.95 1.80 -13.79
C TYR A 141 6.53 0.38 -14.22
N LEU A 142 7.51 -0.50 -14.49
CA LEU A 142 7.25 -1.88 -14.90
C LEU A 142 6.56 -2.67 -13.80
N ALA A 143 6.98 -2.51 -12.54
CA ALA A 143 6.34 -3.16 -11.40
C ALA A 143 4.88 -2.74 -11.25
N ARG A 144 4.57 -1.45 -11.45
CA ARG A 144 3.18 -0.95 -11.41
C ARG A 144 2.32 -1.53 -12.51
N ILE A 145 2.82 -1.59 -13.75
CA ILE A 145 2.06 -2.20 -14.84
C ILE A 145 1.78 -3.67 -14.58
N GLY A 146 2.80 -4.44 -14.18
CA GLY A 146 2.63 -5.85 -13.88
C GLY A 146 1.63 -6.08 -12.75
N PHE A 147 1.74 -5.31 -11.66
CA PHE A 147 0.81 -5.38 -10.54
C PHE A 147 -0.63 -5.06 -10.96
N LEU A 148 -0.84 -3.99 -11.73
CA LEU A 148 -2.17 -3.60 -12.19
C LEU A 148 -2.82 -4.68 -13.07
N GLN A 149 -2.04 -5.36 -13.92
CA GLN A 149 -2.56 -6.45 -14.77
C GLN A 149 -3.06 -7.63 -13.92
N GLU A 150 -2.25 -8.11 -12.98
CA GLU A 150 -2.61 -9.25 -12.13
C GLU A 150 -3.79 -8.90 -11.21
N ILE A 151 -3.76 -7.74 -10.55
CA ILE A 151 -4.82 -7.32 -9.63
C ILE A 151 -6.13 -7.02 -10.34
N THR A 152 -6.11 -6.46 -11.56
CA THR A 152 -7.35 -6.21 -12.32
C THR A 152 -8.09 -7.51 -12.58
N LYS A 153 -7.37 -8.55 -13.01
CA LYS A 153 -7.95 -9.87 -13.28
C LYS A 153 -8.60 -10.45 -12.02
N GLU A 154 -7.86 -10.45 -10.92
CA GLU A 154 -8.31 -11.07 -9.68
C GLU A 154 -9.45 -10.27 -9.02
N ALA A 155 -9.37 -8.94 -9.02
CA ALA A 155 -10.40 -8.07 -8.47
C ALA A 155 -11.73 -8.21 -9.22
N ASN A 156 -11.73 -8.36 -10.55
CA ASN A 156 -12.95 -8.62 -11.31
C ASN A 156 -13.61 -9.95 -10.94
N ARG A 157 -12.80 -11.02 -10.82
CA ARG A 157 -13.29 -12.34 -10.41
C ARG A 157 -13.97 -12.28 -9.05
N LEU A 158 -13.32 -11.62 -8.09
CA LEU A 158 -13.81 -11.49 -6.73
C LEU A 158 -15.02 -10.56 -6.63
N HIS A 159 -15.03 -9.47 -7.40
CA HIS A 159 -16.17 -8.55 -7.46
C HIS A 159 -17.45 -9.28 -7.88
N ALA A 160 -17.39 -10.08 -8.94
CA ALA A 160 -18.51 -10.88 -9.40
C ALA A 160 -19.00 -11.88 -8.32
N GLU A 161 -18.08 -12.42 -7.52
CA GLU A 161 -18.38 -13.41 -6.48
C GLU A 161 -19.14 -12.80 -5.29
N PHE A 162 -18.69 -11.66 -4.74
CA PHE A 162 -19.29 -11.10 -3.52
C PHE A 162 -20.25 -9.94 -3.75
N ALA A 163 -20.04 -9.09 -4.76
CA ALA A 163 -20.86 -7.89 -4.96
C ALA A 163 -22.21 -8.20 -5.60
N LYS A 164 -22.32 -9.36 -6.29
CA LYS A 164 -23.47 -9.79 -7.10
C LYS A 164 -23.97 -8.71 -8.05
N GLU A 165 -23.06 -7.83 -8.47
CA GLU A 165 -23.29 -6.73 -9.39
C GLU A 165 -22.49 -7.05 -10.66
N ASP A 166 -23.16 -7.00 -11.81
CA ASP A 166 -22.49 -7.15 -13.09
C ASP A 166 -21.69 -5.89 -13.37
N GLY A 167 -20.40 -6.07 -13.64
CA GLY A 167 -19.57 -5.00 -14.15
C GLY A 167 -18.12 -5.39 -14.30
N THR A 168 -17.39 -4.53 -15.00
CA THR A 168 -15.96 -4.71 -15.26
C THR A 168 -15.17 -3.56 -14.68
N LEU A 169 -14.26 -3.89 -13.78
CA LEU A 169 -13.21 -3.02 -13.26
C LEU A 169 -12.05 -2.98 -14.25
N GLU A 170 -11.62 -1.78 -14.62
CA GLU A 170 -10.45 -1.54 -15.45
C GLU A 170 -9.48 -0.64 -14.69
N LEU A 171 -8.23 -1.08 -14.55
CA LEU A 171 -7.15 -0.29 -13.97
C LEU A 171 -6.12 0.02 -15.05
N SER A 172 -5.74 1.28 -15.19
CA SER A 172 -4.70 1.69 -16.14
C SER A 172 -3.70 2.67 -15.52
N LEU A 173 -2.44 2.60 -15.95
CA LEU A 173 -1.39 3.51 -15.51
C LEU A 173 -1.19 4.63 -16.53
N ILE A 174 -1.52 5.86 -16.14
CA ILE A 174 -1.26 7.06 -16.92
C ILE A 174 0.07 7.65 -16.47
N SER A 175 1.09 7.54 -17.33
CA SER A 175 2.44 8.02 -17.03
C SER A 175 3.00 8.88 -18.15
N SER A 176 3.52 10.04 -17.78
CA SER A 176 4.25 10.95 -18.70
C SER A 176 5.49 10.32 -19.34
N VAL A 177 6.02 9.24 -18.75
CA VAL A 177 7.25 8.58 -19.19
C VAL A 177 6.99 7.19 -19.75
N ALA A 178 5.73 6.81 -19.99
CA ALA A 178 5.35 5.45 -20.38
C ALA A 178 6.19 4.89 -21.54
N THR A 179 6.22 5.60 -22.67
CA THR A 179 6.96 5.17 -23.87
C THR A 179 8.46 5.02 -23.61
N ALA A 180 9.07 5.99 -22.92
CA ALA A 180 10.49 5.97 -22.63
C ALA A 180 10.84 4.86 -21.63
N ALA A 181 10.02 4.67 -20.59
CA ALA A 181 10.23 3.66 -19.56
C ALA A 181 10.11 2.23 -20.11
N GLN A 182 9.18 1.98 -21.06
CA GLN A 182 9.05 0.69 -21.75
C GLN A 182 10.28 0.34 -22.58
N ARG A 183 10.98 1.34 -23.15
CA ARG A 183 12.23 1.13 -23.90
C ARG A 183 13.46 0.97 -22.99
N GLY A 184 13.32 1.15 -21.68
CA GLY A 184 14.39 0.96 -20.70
C GLY A 184 15.08 2.24 -20.24
N SER A 185 16.08 2.08 -19.37
CA SER A 185 16.64 3.20 -18.59
C SER A 185 17.39 4.22 -19.44
N GLU A 186 18.01 3.81 -20.54
CA GLU A 186 18.71 4.72 -21.46
C GLU A 186 17.72 5.65 -22.15
N ALA A 187 16.63 5.10 -22.69
CA ALA A 187 15.55 5.89 -23.29
C ALA A 187 14.90 6.85 -22.29
N LEU A 188 14.71 6.42 -21.04
CA LEU A 188 14.18 7.30 -19.99
C LEU A 188 15.17 8.41 -19.59
N LEU A 189 16.48 8.14 -19.64
CA LEU A 189 17.50 9.15 -19.42
C LEU A 189 17.50 10.19 -20.54
N GLU A 190 17.48 9.76 -21.81
CA GLU A 190 17.34 10.65 -22.97
C GLU A 190 16.12 11.56 -22.81
N PHE A 191 14.96 10.98 -22.47
CA PHE A 191 13.75 11.74 -22.21
C PHE A 191 13.95 12.81 -21.12
N TYR A 192 14.58 12.48 -19.99
CA TYR A 192 14.83 13.48 -18.94
C TYR A 192 15.85 14.55 -19.35
N GLU A 193 16.85 14.20 -20.15
CA GLU A 193 17.85 15.15 -20.65
C GLU A 193 17.21 16.13 -21.66
N GLU A 194 16.36 15.65 -22.57
CA GLU A 194 15.59 16.47 -23.52
C GLU A 194 14.66 17.46 -22.80
N HIS A 195 14.05 17.04 -21.69
CA HIS A 195 13.07 17.82 -20.95
C HIS A 195 13.66 18.61 -19.76
N ALA A 196 14.98 18.53 -19.55
CA ALA A 196 15.64 19.17 -18.40
C ALA A 196 15.40 20.69 -18.34
N ARG A 197 15.38 21.36 -19.50
CA ARG A 197 15.12 22.81 -19.59
C ARG A 197 13.73 23.19 -19.09
N ASN A 198 12.73 22.35 -19.31
CA ASN A 198 11.37 22.59 -18.82
C ASN A 198 11.30 22.50 -17.29
N GLU A 199 11.99 21.53 -16.69
CA GLU A 199 12.07 21.38 -15.24
C GLU A 199 12.84 22.52 -14.58
N ILE A 200 13.94 22.98 -15.20
CA ILE A 200 14.71 24.16 -14.76
C ILE A 200 13.82 25.41 -14.79
N TYR A 201 13.11 25.64 -15.89
CA TYR A 201 12.19 26.77 -16.03
C TYR A 201 11.08 26.75 -14.97
N GLN A 202 10.48 25.58 -14.71
CA GLN A 202 9.42 25.44 -13.69
C GLN A 202 9.94 25.25 -12.26
N ARG A 203 11.27 25.15 -12.07
CA ARG A 203 11.93 24.93 -10.77
C ARG A 203 11.38 23.74 -9.98
N ARG A 204 10.95 22.67 -10.67
CA ARG A 204 10.38 21.46 -10.05
C ARG A 204 10.51 20.25 -10.96
N CYS A 205 10.52 19.06 -10.36
CA CYS A 205 10.46 17.82 -11.13
C CYS A 205 9.06 17.64 -11.74
N LEU A 206 9.00 17.45 -13.06
CA LEU A 206 7.77 17.40 -13.85
C LEU A 206 7.43 16.00 -14.34
N TYR A 207 8.43 15.15 -14.54
CA TYR A 207 8.25 13.87 -15.22
C TYR A 207 8.74 12.71 -14.35
N GLY A 208 8.11 11.55 -14.52
CA GLY A 208 8.49 10.30 -13.86
C GLY A 208 7.42 9.71 -12.93
N PRO A 209 7.69 8.54 -12.33
CA PRO A 209 6.72 7.77 -11.57
C PRO A 209 6.07 8.48 -10.37
N GLN A 210 6.69 9.53 -9.82
CA GLN A 210 6.08 10.36 -8.78
C GLN A 210 4.84 11.13 -9.24
N ARG A 211 4.64 11.26 -10.57
CA ARG A 211 3.51 11.95 -11.19
C ARG A 211 2.48 11.00 -11.78
N ASP A 212 2.73 9.70 -11.82
CA ASP A 212 1.81 8.73 -12.42
C ASP A 212 0.43 8.80 -11.78
N GLU A 213 -0.60 8.61 -12.59
CA GLU A 213 -1.97 8.44 -12.13
C GLU A 213 -2.41 7.00 -12.42
N ILE A 214 -3.17 6.42 -11.50
CA ILE A 214 -3.86 5.16 -11.73
C ILE A 214 -5.31 5.48 -11.98
N GLU A 215 -5.75 5.27 -13.20
CA GLU A 215 -7.15 5.41 -13.57
C GLU A 215 -7.92 4.17 -13.14
N ILE A 216 -9.08 4.38 -12.52
CA ILE A 216 -9.97 3.32 -12.07
C ILE A 216 -11.33 3.54 -12.74
N LYS A 217 -11.69 2.64 -13.64
CA LYS A 217 -12.99 2.65 -14.32
C LYS A 217 -13.80 1.44 -13.92
N PHE A 218 -15.11 1.62 -13.79
CA PHE A 218 -16.07 0.54 -13.62
C PHE A 218 -17.15 0.71 -14.67
N ASN A 219 -17.37 -0.30 -15.50
CA ASN A 219 -18.26 -0.23 -16.66
C ASN A 219 -17.92 0.94 -17.60
N ALA A 220 -16.62 1.12 -17.88
CA ALA A 220 -16.05 2.24 -18.65
C ALA A 220 -16.28 3.65 -18.06
N ILE A 221 -16.88 3.77 -16.88
CA ILE A 221 -17.15 5.04 -16.20
C ILE A 221 -16.07 5.30 -15.14
N ASP A 222 -15.58 6.54 -15.09
CA ASP A 222 -14.64 6.99 -14.04
C ASP A 222 -15.25 6.82 -12.64
N SER A 223 -14.67 5.88 -11.87
CA SER A 223 -15.17 5.53 -10.54
C SER A 223 -14.94 6.65 -9.52
N ARG A 224 -13.92 7.48 -9.71
CA ARG A 224 -13.67 8.62 -8.83
C ARG A 224 -14.81 9.62 -8.92
N ALA A 225 -15.21 9.97 -10.14
CA ALA A 225 -16.23 10.98 -10.40
C ALA A 225 -17.67 10.47 -10.16
N PHE A 226 -17.97 9.21 -10.52
CA PHE A 226 -19.37 8.77 -10.65
C PHE A 226 -19.76 7.54 -9.82
N ALA A 227 -18.83 6.82 -9.19
CA ALA A 227 -19.23 5.67 -8.36
C ALA A 227 -20.01 6.13 -7.13
N SER A 228 -21.12 5.46 -6.83
CA SER A 228 -21.82 5.62 -5.55
C SER A 228 -20.91 5.20 -4.37
N GLN A 229 -21.30 5.57 -3.15
CA GLN A 229 -20.54 5.17 -1.95
C GLN A 229 -20.49 3.64 -1.79
N GLY A 230 -21.62 2.95 -2.02
CA GLY A 230 -21.68 1.49 -1.99
C GLY A 230 -20.80 0.83 -3.04
N GLN A 231 -20.84 1.32 -4.28
CA GLN A 231 -19.96 0.82 -5.35
C GLN A 231 -18.48 1.07 -5.04
N SER A 232 -18.14 2.26 -4.52
CA SER A 232 -16.76 2.59 -4.15
C SER A 232 -16.24 1.63 -3.08
N ARG A 233 -17.06 1.28 -2.08
CA ARG A 233 -16.71 0.26 -1.08
C ARG A 233 -16.50 -1.11 -1.71
N SER A 234 -17.44 -1.56 -2.54
CA SER A 234 -17.30 -2.85 -3.23
C SER A 234 -16.01 -2.90 -4.06
N LEU A 235 -15.67 -1.86 -4.81
CA LEU A 235 -14.42 -1.81 -5.57
C LEU A 235 -13.18 -1.89 -4.67
N VAL A 236 -13.17 -1.17 -3.55
CA VAL A 236 -12.08 -1.24 -2.57
C VAL A 236 -11.93 -2.65 -2.01
N LEU A 237 -13.03 -3.28 -1.62
CA LEU A 237 -13.01 -4.65 -1.09
C LEU A 237 -12.50 -5.64 -2.13
N SER A 238 -12.96 -5.54 -3.38
CA SER A 238 -12.46 -6.34 -4.50
C SER A 238 -10.95 -6.22 -4.68
N LEU A 239 -10.43 -4.98 -4.67
CA LEU A 239 -9.00 -4.71 -4.81
C LEU A 239 -8.19 -5.31 -3.65
N LYS A 240 -8.68 -5.19 -2.41
CA LYS A 240 -7.96 -5.71 -1.24
C LYS A 240 -8.02 -7.23 -1.12
N LEU A 241 -9.16 -7.84 -1.45
CA LEU A 241 -9.27 -9.28 -1.55
C LEU A 241 -8.33 -9.83 -2.64
N ALA A 242 -8.24 -9.14 -3.78
CA ALA A 242 -7.29 -9.50 -4.84
C ALA A 242 -5.85 -9.44 -4.35
N VAL A 243 -5.48 -8.41 -3.58
CA VAL A 243 -4.15 -8.31 -2.96
C VAL A 243 -3.89 -9.47 -1.99
N ILE A 244 -4.87 -9.85 -1.16
CA ILE A 244 -4.72 -10.98 -0.22
C ILE A 244 -4.43 -12.27 -0.98
N GLN A 245 -5.21 -12.56 -2.02
CA GLN A 245 -5.05 -13.79 -2.80
C GLN A 245 -3.76 -13.79 -3.63
N GLU A 246 -3.36 -12.63 -4.13
CA GLU A 246 -2.10 -12.49 -4.85
C GLU A 246 -0.89 -12.70 -3.92
N LEU A 247 -0.94 -12.18 -2.70
CA LEU A 247 0.07 -12.44 -1.67
C LEU A 247 0.15 -13.93 -1.35
N GLU A 248 -1.00 -14.58 -1.16
CA GLU A 248 -1.07 -16.03 -0.92
C GLU A 248 -0.46 -16.83 -2.08
N ARG A 249 -0.79 -16.46 -3.32
CA ARG A 249 -0.28 -17.12 -4.53
C ARG A 249 1.23 -16.98 -4.68
N VAL A 250 1.75 -15.76 -4.51
CA VAL A 250 3.17 -15.46 -4.77
C VAL A 250 4.06 -15.92 -3.62
N ARG A 251 3.59 -15.80 -2.37
CA ARG A 251 4.39 -16.11 -1.18
C ARG A 251 4.15 -17.51 -0.62
N GLY A 252 3.05 -18.15 -0.99
CA GLY A 252 2.63 -19.42 -0.41
C GLY A 252 2.06 -19.31 1.01
N GLU A 253 1.92 -18.10 1.55
CA GLU A 253 1.50 -17.82 2.92
C GLU A 253 0.42 -16.73 2.95
N SER A 254 -0.58 -16.88 3.83
CA SER A 254 -1.63 -15.88 4.02
C SER A 254 -1.11 -14.67 4.81
N PRO A 255 -1.42 -13.43 4.39
CA PRO A 255 -1.12 -12.26 5.20
C PRO A 255 -2.01 -12.21 6.44
N VAL A 256 -1.55 -11.52 7.48
CA VAL A 256 -2.42 -11.14 8.60
C VAL A 256 -3.39 -10.08 8.10
N ILE A 257 -4.69 -10.30 8.32
CA ILE A 257 -5.73 -9.37 7.90
C ILE A 257 -6.16 -8.53 9.10
N LEU A 258 -6.12 -7.21 8.96
CA LEU A 258 -6.55 -6.28 10.00
C LEU A 258 -7.78 -5.54 9.53
N LEU A 259 -8.90 -5.66 10.22
CA LEU A 259 -10.13 -4.95 9.93
C LEU A 259 -10.36 -3.94 11.05
N ASP A 260 -10.18 -2.67 10.71
CA ASP A 260 -10.25 -1.55 11.64
C ASP A 260 -11.54 -0.76 11.41
N ASP A 261 -12.41 -0.72 12.42
CA ASP A 261 -13.65 0.03 12.44
C ASP A 261 -14.56 -0.36 11.26
N VAL A 262 -14.88 -1.65 11.18
CA VAL A 262 -15.77 -2.16 10.12
C VAL A 262 -17.17 -1.66 10.38
N ASP A 263 -17.57 -0.62 9.65
CA ASP A 263 -18.95 -0.17 9.61
C ASP A 263 -19.86 -1.28 9.06
N ALA A 264 -21.04 -1.45 9.68
CA ALA A 264 -22.11 -2.34 9.22
C ALA A 264 -22.79 -1.85 7.91
N GLU A 265 -22.16 -0.95 7.15
CA GLU A 265 -22.73 -0.32 5.96
C GLU A 265 -22.57 -1.15 4.67
N LEU A 266 -22.04 -2.38 4.77
CA LEU A 266 -22.25 -3.38 3.74
C LEU A 266 -23.63 -4.01 3.97
N ASP A 267 -24.45 -4.13 2.93
CA ASP A 267 -25.71 -4.86 3.08
C ASP A 267 -25.43 -6.27 3.63
N ALA A 268 -26.38 -6.80 4.41
CA ALA A 268 -26.18 -8.04 5.17
C ALA A 268 -25.69 -9.22 4.30
N ALA A 269 -26.09 -9.28 3.03
CA ALA A 269 -25.66 -10.34 2.12
C ALA A 269 -24.22 -10.15 1.64
N ARG A 270 -23.83 -8.91 1.25
CA ARG A 270 -22.45 -8.59 0.85
C ARG A 270 -21.49 -8.68 2.03
N GLY A 271 -21.88 -8.18 3.20
CA GLY A 271 -21.12 -8.33 4.44
C GLY A 271 -20.84 -9.81 4.74
N GLN A 272 -21.87 -10.66 4.70
CA GLN A 272 -21.69 -12.10 4.92
C GLN A 272 -20.78 -12.75 3.87
N ALA A 273 -20.91 -12.40 2.58
CA ALA A 273 -20.06 -12.92 1.52
C ALA A 273 -18.58 -12.52 1.76
N PHE A 274 -18.33 -11.25 2.04
CA PHE A 274 -17.00 -10.74 2.35
C PHE A 274 -16.38 -11.46 3.56
N PHE A 275 -17.11 -11.58 4.68
CA PHE A 275 -16.64 -12.27 5.87
C PHE A 275 -16.31 -13.73 5.60
N ARG A 276 -17.13 -14.45 4.81
CA ARG A 276 -16.82 -15.83 4.40
C ARG A 276 -15.54 -15.93 3.57
N MET A 277 -15.24 -14.92 2.76
CA MET A 277 -14.01 -14.92 1.97
C MET A 277 -12.78 -14.70 2.84
N ILE A 278 -12.84 -13.83 3.85
CA ILE A 278 -11.68 -13.53 4.70
C ILE A 278 -11.50 -14.50 5.88
N LEU A 279 -12.58 -15.01 6.45
CA LEU A 279 -12.57 -15.92 7.60
C LEU A 279 -12.39 -17.36 7.13
N ASN A 280 -11.18 -17.66 6.67
CA ASN A 280 -10.71 -19.01 6.38
C ASN A 280 -9.79 -19.49 7.52
N GLU A 281 -9.81 -20.78 7.86
CA GLU A 281 -8.95 -21.37 8.89
C GLU A 281 -7.45 -21.19 8.60
N SER A 282 -7.05 -20.92 7.35
CA SER A 282 -5.66 -20.62 6.99
C SER A 282 -5.23 -19.17 7.22
N ARG A 283 -6.13 -18.29 7.66
CA ARG A 283 -5.89 -16.83 7.77
C ARG A 283 -6.03 -16.36 9.22
N GLN A 284 -5.07 -15.55 9.66
CA GLN A 284 -5.19 -14.81 10.91
C GLN A 284 -5.85 -13.45 10.66
N VAL A 285 -6.98 -13.19 11.34
CA VAL A 285 -7.77 -11.98 11.16
C VAL A 285 -7.99 -11.29 12.50
N PHE A 286 -7.66 -10.00 12.58
CA PHE A 286 -8.00 -9.13 13.71
C PHE A 286 -9.10 -8.18 13.28
N ILE A 287 -10.17 -8.08 14.06
CA ILE A 287 -11.32 -7.25 13.75
C ILE A 287 -11.61 -6.35 14.95
N THR A 288 -11.64 -5.04 14.75
CA THR A 288 -12.20 -4.09 15.72
C THR A 288 -13.64 -3.78 15.33
N ALA A 289 -14.54 -3.89 16.32
CA ALA A 289 -15.96 -3.67 16.11
C ALA A 289 -16.59 -3.08 17.36
N THR A 290 -17.53 -2.16 17.15
CA THR A 290 -18.44 -1.67 18.20
C THR A 290 -19.87 -2.19 18.01
N ASP A 291 -20.16 -2.77 16.84
CA ASP A 291 -21.48 -3.27 16.45
C ASP A 291 -21.62 -4.78 16.74
N ALA A 292 -22.71 -5.15 17.42
CA ALA A 292 -23.06 -6.54 17.71
C ALA A 292 -23.26 -7.40 16.45
N HIS A 293 -23.71 -6.80 15.33
CA HIS A 293 -23.87 -7.50 14.06
C HIS A 293 -22.53 -8.00 13.50
N VAL A 294 -21.48 -7.19 13.63
CA VAL A 294 -20.12 -7.59 13.20
C VAL A 294 -19.62 -8.75 14.06
N VAL A 295 -19.88 -8.72 15.37
CA VAL A 295 -19.55 -9.83 16.28
C VAL A 295 -20.26 -11.12 15.84
N GLU A 296 -21.52 -11.04 15.41
CA GLU A 296 -22.26 -12.20 14.89
C GLU A 296 -21.62 -12.74 13.59
N LEU A 297 -21.23 -11.86 12.66
CA LEU A 297 -20.51 -12.28 11.45
C LEU A 297 -19.17 -12.94 11.76
N CYS A 298 -18.47 -12.50 12.80
CA CYS A 298 -17.20 -13.09 13.22
C CYS A 298 -17.35 -14.55 13.67
N LYS A 299 -18.53 -14.98 14.14
CA LYS A 299 -18.80 -16.37 14.53
C LYS A 299 -18.62 -17.37 13.39
N LEU A 300 -18.64 -16.93 12.14
CA LEU A 300 -18.28 -17.74 10.98
C LEU A 300 -16.84 -18.32 11.08
N GLY A 301 -15.93 -17.66 11.82
CA GLY A 301 -14.52 -18.02 11.96
C GLY A 301 -14.08 -18.45 13.37
N LYS A 302 -15.00 -18.80 14.27
CA LYS A 302 -14.71 -19.19 15.68
C LYS A 302 -13.81 -18.16 16.41
N PRO A 303 -14.30 -16.93 16.65
CA PRO A 303 -13.46 -15.83 17.08
C PRO A 303 -13.02 -15.96 18.54
N HIS A 304 -11.85 -15.42 18.85
CA HIS A 304 -11.43 -15.10 20.22
C HIS A 304 -11.77 -13.64 20.51
N LEU A 305 -12.72 -13.40 21.42
CA LEU A 305 -13.17 -12.05 21.75
C LEU A 305 -12.27 -11.42 22.82
N MET A 306 -11.82 -10.20 22.56
CA MET A 306 -11.07 -9.39 23.51
C MET A 306 -11.77 -8.05 23.70
N GLU A 307 -11.82 -7.57 24.94
CA GLU A 307 -12.30 -6.24 25.29
C GLU A 307 -11.12 -5.29 25.46
N VAL A 308 -11.28 -4.03 25.01
CA VAL A 308 -10.30 -2.96 25.20
C VAL A 308 -10.87 -1.89 26.12
N VAL A 309 -10.37 -1.80 27.36
CA VAL A 309 -10.79 -0.78 28.33
C VAL A 309 -9.59 0.01 28.82
N GLY A 310 -9.64 1.33 28.70
CA GLY A 310 -8.55 2.22 29.16
C GLY A 310 -7.19 1.93 28.51
N GLY A 311 -7.19 1.40 27.27
CA GLY A 311 -5.98 1.02 26.55
C GLY A 311 -5.36 -0.31 26.99
N ARG A 312 -6.11 -1.16 27.71
CA ARG A 312 -5.71 -2.51 28.08
C ARG A 312 -6.64 -3.54 27.45
N LEU A 313 -6.06 -4.65 27.00
CA LEU A 313 -6.76 -5.81 26.44
C LEU A 313 -7.04 -6.85 27.54
N SER A 314 -8.26 -7.39 27.58
CA SER A 314 -8.65 -8.54 28.41
C SER A 314 -9.54 -9.50 27.62
N GLU A 315 -9.52 -10.78 27.96
CA GLU A 315 -10.44 -11.76 27.36
C GLU A 315 -11.90 -11.44 27.73
N ALA A 316 -12.80 -11.59 26.78
CA ALA A 316 -14.23 -11.43 26.97
C ALA A 316 -14.95 -12.76 26.70
N SER A 317 -15.96 -13.08 27.52
CA SER A 317 -16.81 -14.25 27.31
C SER A 317 -17.83 -13.99 26.20
N ILE A 318 -18.12 -15.04 25.41
CA ILE A 318 -19.17 -15.05 24.35
C ILE A 318 -20.57 -15.14 24.98
#